data_AF-A0A1L3MLR0-F1
#
_entry.id   AF-A0A1L3MLR0-F1
#
_cell.length_a   1.000
_cell.length_b   1.000
_cell.length_c   1.000
_cell.angle_alpha   90.00
_cell.angle_beta   90.00
_cell.angle_gamma   90.00
#
_symmetry.space_group_name_H-M   'P 1'
#
loop_
_entity.id
_entity.type
_entity.pdbx_description
1 polymer ?
#
loop_
_entity_poly.entity_id
_entity_poly.type
_entity_poly.pdbx_seq_one_letter_code
_entity_poly.pdbx_strand_id
1 'polypeptide(L)' 'MLIRIVVAIIAGGMMGFISCLFIASAVNAPDSSLVYSTYFGVFSGLLICLIIEVSKLDSKRHRN' A
#
# COMPACT_ATOMS: atom_id res chain seq x y z
N MET A 1 -12.06 0.42 -11.59
CA MET A 1 -10.63 0.79 -11.53
C MET A 1 -10.36 1.85 -10.48
N LEU A 2 -10.83 3.09 -10.65
CA LEU A 2 -10.55 4.21 -9.72
C LEU A 2 -10.87 3.92 -8.25
N ILE A 3 -12.06 3.38 -7.95
CA ILE A 3 -12.46 3.03 -6.57
C ILE A 3 -11.50 1.99 -5.94
N ARG A 4 -11.01 1.02 -6.72
CA ARG A 4 -10.07 0.00 -6.20
C ARG A 4 -8.70 0.60 -5.89
N ILE A 5 -8.24 1.52 -6.73
CA ILE A 5 -6.99 2.26 -6.50
C ILE A 5 -7.11 3.10 -5.24
N VAL A 6 -8.21 3.84 -5.08
CA VAL A 6 -8.47 4.66 -3.88
C VAL A 6 -8.52 3.78 -2.63
N VAL A 7 -9.21 2.64 -2.68
CA VAL A 7 -9.25 1.69 -1.55
C VAL A 7 -7.88 1.12 -1.24
N ALA A 8 -7.06 0.79 -2.24
CA ALA A 8 -5.71 0.29 -2.03
C ALA A 8 -4.76 1.35 -1.43
N ILE A 9 -4.89 2.61 -1.84
CA ILE A 9 -4.14 3.73 -1.27
C ILE A 9 -4.52 3.94 0.20
N ILE A 10 -5.82 3.97 0.50
CA ILE A 10 -6.32 4.19 1.87
C ILE A 10 -5.92 3.00 2.76
N ALA A 11 -6.13 1.76 2.31
CA ALA A 11 -5.79 0.58 3.08
C ALA A 11 -4.28 0.42 3.28
N GLY A 12 -3.48 0.63 2.23
CA GLY A 12 -2.01 0.57 2.30
C GLY A 12 -1.42 1.70 3.15
N GLY A 13 -1.94 2.92 3.02
CA GLY A 13 -1.56 4.06 3.84
C GLY A 13 -1.92 3.87 5.31
N MET A 14 -3.12 3.37 5.62
CA MET A 14 -3.51 3.03 7.00
C MET A 14 -2.63 1.93 7.60
N MET A 15 -2.35 0.86 6.86
CA MET A 15 -1.45 -0.21 7.33
C MET A 15 -0.04 0.33 7.61
N GLY A 16 0.53 1.11 6.69
CA GLY A 16 1.86 1.72 6.89
C GLY A 16 1.89 2.67 8.08
N PHE A 17 0.85 3.48 8.26
CA PHE A 17 0.74 4.39 9.40
C PHE A 17 0.66 3.64 10.74
N ILE A 18 -0.16 2.59 10.82
CA ILE A 18 -0.31 1.77 12.03
C ILE A 18 1.01 1.04 12.36
N SER A 19 1.66 0.45 11.36
CA SER A 19 2.97 -0.20 11.55
C SER A 19 4.02 0.78 12.04
N CYS A 20 4.04 2.01 11.50
CA CYS A 20 4.99 3.01 11.97
C CYS A 20 4.68 3.51 13.37
N LEU A 21 3.41 3.69 13.74
CA LEU A 21 3.03 4.08 15.10
C LEU A 21 3.56 3.07 16.12
N PHE A 22 3.43 1.77 15.79
CA PHE A 22 3.91 0.69 16.64
C PHE A 22 5.43 0.70 16.78
N ILE A 23 6.16 0.91 15.67
CA ILE A 23 7.62 1.00 15.67
C ILE A 23 8.11 2.26 16.38
N ALA A 24 7.47 3.41 16.15
CA ALA A 24 7.79 4.67 16.80
C ALA A 24 7.58 4.58 18.31
N SER A 25 6.50 3.92 18.75
CA SER A 25 6.24 3.68 20.17
C SER A 25 7.23 2.70 20.82
N ALA A 26 7.77 1.75 20.05
CA ALA A 26 8.70 0.75 20.56
C ALA A 26 10.17 1.20 20.55
N VAL A 27 10.55 2.05 19.59
CA VAL A 27 11.96 2.42 19.32
C VAL A 27 12.23 3.91 19.56
N ASN A 28 11.23 4.69 19.97
CA ASN A 28 11.29 6.14 20.10
C ASN A 28 11.87 6.80 18.84
N ALA A 29 11.39 6.33 17.68
CA ALA A 29 11.91 6.72 16.38
C ALA A 29 11.51 8.17 16.04
N PRO A 30 12.39 8.93 15.38
CA PRO A 30 12.13 10.32 15.01
C PRO A 30 10.94 10.43 14.06
N ASP A 31 10.19 11.54 14.18
CA ASP A 31 8.94 11.86 13.46
C ASP A 31 9.04 11.69 11.93
N SER A 32 10.25 11.87 11.38
CA SER A 32 10.55 11.63 9.96
C SER A 32 10.34 10.18 9.52
N SER A 33 10.50 9.20 10.44
CA SER A 33 10.26 7.77 10.17
C SER A 33 8.80 7.49 9.87
N LEU A 34 7.89 8.26 10.47
CA LEU A 34 6.44 8.18 10.29
C LEU A 34 6.04 8.50 8.86
N VAL A 35 6.65 9.54 8.29
CA VAL A 35 6.42 9.94 6.90
C VAL A 35 6.93 8.86 5.95
N TYR A 36 8.16 8.37 6.14
CA TYR A 36 8.75 7.33 5.28
C TYR A 36 7.96 6.02 5.31
N SER A 37 7.53 5.57 6.49
CA SER A 37 6.76 4.32 6.62
C SER A 37 5.37 4.44 6.00
N THR A 38 4.74 5.62 6.11
CA THR A 38 3.45 5.88 5.45
C THR A 38 3.61 5.87 3.93
N TYR A 39 4.65 6.52 3.38
CA TYR A 39 4.95 6.46 1.94
C TYR A 39 5.21 5.02 1.48
N PHE A 40 5.96 4.25 2.26
CA PHE A 40 6.23 2.85 1.95
C PHE A 40 4.95 2.00 1.94
N GLY A 41 4.04 2.22 2.90
CA GLY A 41 2.72 1.56 2.95
C GLY A 41 1.84 1.91 1.75
N VAL A 42 1.81 3.18 1.34
CA VAL A 42 1.07 3.63 0.15
C VAL A 42 1.66 3.03 -1.13
N PHE A 43 3.00 3.05 -1.28
CA PHE A 43 3.69 2.50 -2.46
C PHE A 43 3.45 1.00 -2.60
N SER A 44 3.60 0.25 -1.51
CA SER A 44 3.36 -1.20 -1.50
C SER A 44 1.90 -1.54 -1.81
N GLY A 45 0.94 -0.79 -1.24
CA GLY A 45 -0.49 -0.95 -1.55
C GLY A 45 -0.83 -0.70 -3.02
N LEU A 46 -0.26 0.35 -3.62
CA LEU A 46 -0.38 0.65 -5.05
C LEU A 46 0.23 -0.46 -5.92
N LEU A 47 1.43 -0.92 -5.57
CA LEU A 47 2.13 -1.98 -6.29
C LEU A 47 1.31 -3.28 -6.32
N ILE A 48 0.77 -3.70 -5.17
CA ILE A 48 -0.09 -4.89 -5.08
C ILE A 48 -1.35 -4.73 -5.92
N CYS A 49 -1.98 -3.55 -5.88
CA CYS A 49 -3.17 -3.26 -6.69
C CYS A 49 -2.86 -3.39 -8.20
N LEU A 50 -1.71 -2.88 -8.63
CA LEU A 50 -1.24 -2.91 -10.01
C LEU A 50 -0.95 -4.35 -10.46
N ILE A 51 -0.28 -5.16 -9.62
CA ILE A 51 -0.05 -6.58 -9.88
C ILE A 51 -1.37 -7.33 -10.09
N ILE A 52 -2.35 -7.14 -9.20
CA ILE A 52 -3.67 -7.79 -9.30
C ILE A 52 -4.39 -7.40 -10.60
N GLU A 53 -4.33 -6.13 -10.97
CA GLU A 53 -4.98 -5.62 -12.19
C GLU A 53 -4.31 -6.20 -13.45
N VAL A 54 -2.98 -6.29 -13.48
CA VAL A 54 -2.21 -6.93 -14.57
C VAL A 54 -2.53 -8.42 -14.66
N SER A 55 -2.57 -9.16 -13.55
CA SER A 55 -2.96 -10.58 -13.55
C SER A 55 -4.39 -10.80 -14.04
N LYS A 56 -5.31 -9.86 -13.75
CA LYS A 56 -6.68 -9.91 -14.29
C LYS A 56 -6.71 -9.67 -15.80
N LEU A 57 -5.90 -8.76 -16.31
CA LEU A 57 -5.79 -8.49 -17.75
C LEU A 57 -5.19 -9.68 -18.50
N ASP A 58 -4.13 -10.29 -17.95
CA ASP A 58 -3.51 -11.50 -18.50
C ASP A 58 -4.49 -12.68 -18.54
N SER A 59 -5.23 -12.92 -17.44
CA SER A 59 -6.26 -13.96 -17.38
C SER A 59 -7.42 -13.72 -18.37
N LYS A 60 -7.73 -12.45 -18.70
CA LYS A 60 -8.70 -12.10 -19.73
C LYS A 60 -8.15 -12.35 -21.14
N ARG A 61 -6.87 -12.06 -21.37
CA ARG A 61 -6.19 -12.27 -22.65
C ARG A 61 -6.03 -13.75 -22.99
N HIS A 62 -5.82 -14.60 -21.98
CA HIS A 62 -5.70 -16.05 -22.17
C HIS A 62 -7.03 -16.77 -22.44
N ARG A 63 -8.17 -16.07 -22.29
CA ARG A 63 -9.53 -16.63 -22.42
C ARG A 63 -10.24 -16.23 -23.72
N ASN A 64 -9.53 -15.54 -24.63
CA ASN A 64 -10.05 -14.99 -25.89
C ASN A 64 -9.13 -15.38 -27.05
#